data_AF-A0A538N1S3-F1
#
_entry.id   AF-A0A538N1S3-F1
#
_cell.length_a   1.000
_cell.length_b   1.000
_cell.length_c   1.000
_cell.angle_alpha   90.00
_cell.angle_beta   90.00
_cell.angle_gamma   90.00
#
_symmetry.space_group_name_H-M   'P 1'
#
loop_
_entity.id
_entity.type
_entity.pdbx_description
1 polymer ?
#
loop_
_entity_poly.entity_id
_entity_poly.type
_entity_poly.pdbx_seq_one_letter_code
_entity_poly.pdbx_strand_id
1 'polypeptide(L)'
;MSLRESYPNLVGGPLWQAYGQVLADGAPRELRPFTFRAQRPGVPAQTAYSVRVNRLGQGLLISWTRHDPEAQLGDRLAQTERLGNLGWGEWDLVTGRVNWSEQLYRIYERDPADGPLPSEESNAMILPEDEALRVEAAARFAEGEALDVTLRVRVGDRVKHLRTVADALRDATGRTLKVYGIVQDVTARETARAQLAEVERELREHRESLAAEHRLAAQLQQIILPIPEAPINLPGLRLAVKYLPAERASRVGGDWYHAAHSPDCQVVLAVGDVAGHGLQAATTMAQLRHALSALTVTTTTDPALLLAHLNRLLCASTAVASTGTAIVARYDPDTRALIWAQAGHPPPLHTRAGHTVELPRPRGPLLGADPDVAYETASLMLEPGDLILLYTDGLVEHRDRSLQQGLAPVIATLNEISLAGSAQPLAALLSRLRRANPDDDTCIVAARPLVDAGTDNPGGPDDRS
;
A
#
# COMPACT_ATOMS: atom_id res chain seq x y z
N MET A 1 -44.67 -61.57 -34.40
CA MET A 1 -45.00 -60.43 -35.27
C MET A 1 -43.68 -59.89 -35.79
N SER A 2 -43.47 -59.91 -37.09
CA SER A 2 -42.20 -59.49 -37.68
C SER A 2 -42.06 -57.95 -37.61
N LEU A 3 -40.83 -57.42 -37.49
CA LEU A 3 -40.60 -55.97 -37.47
C LEU A 3 -41.18 -55.27 -38.73
N ARG A 4 -41.28 -56.03 -39.82
CA ARG A 4 -41.91 -55.66 -41.09
C ARG A 4 -43.44 -55.52 -41.00
N GLU A 5 -44.10 -56.30 -40.16
CA GLU A 5 -45.54 -56.18 -39.87
C GLU A 5 -45.83 -55.00 -38.93
N SER A 6 -44.96 -54.77 -37.94
CA SER A 6 -45.18 -53.72 -36.93
C SER A 6 -44.76 -52.32 -37.40
N TYR A 7 -43.79 -52.22 -38.34
CA TYR A 7 -43.28 -50.94 -38.84
C TYR A 7 -42.99 -50.98 -40.36
N PRO A 8 -44.02 -51.03 -41.21
CA PRO A 8 -43.86 -51.16 -42.67
C PRO A 8 -43.02 -50.04 -43.28
N ASN A 9 -43.12 -48.83 -42.73
CA ASN A 9 -42.44 -47.63 -43.22
C ASN A 9 -40.93 -47.60 -42.92
N LEU A 10 -40.42 -48.51 -42.08
CA LEU A 10 -38.98 -48.61 -41.81
C LEU A 10 -38.27 -49.45 -42.88
N VAL A 11 -38.98 -50.36 -43.55
CA VAL A 11 -38.41 -51.37 -44.45
C VAL A 11 -37.83 -50.71 -45.70
N GLY A 12 -36.57 -50.98 -45.99
CA GLY A 12 -35.84 -50.39 -47.12
C GLY A 12 -35.26 -49.00 -46.87
N GLY A 13 -35.59 -48.35 -45.74
CA GLY A 13 -35.03 -47.07 -45.34
C GLY A 13 -33.63 -47.15 -44.71
N PRO A 14 -32.97 -46.00 -44.46
CA PRO A 14 -31.62 -45.95 -43.88
C PRO A 14 -31.50 -46.69 -42.54
N LEU A 15 -32.55 -46.64 -41.72
CA LEU A 15 -32.59 -47.32 -40.42
C LEU A 15 -32.65 -48.84 -40.55
N TRP A 16 -33.36 -49.36 -41.56
CA TRP A 16 -33.42 -50.80 -41.86
C TRP A 16 -32.10 -51.33 -42.41
N GLN A 17 -31.42 -50.54 -43.24
CA GLN A 17 -30.07 -50.87 -43.70
C GLN A 17 -29.07 -50.92 -42.54
N ALA A 18 -29.15 -49.97 -41.61
CA ALA A 18 -28.31 -49.97 -40.41
C ALA A 18 -28.54 -51.21 -39.54
N TYR A 19 -29.80 -51.65 -39.37
CA TYR A 19 -30.10 -52.89 -38.63
C TYR A 19 -29.47 -54.12 -39.28
N GLY A 20 -29.60 -54.26 -40.61
CA GLY A 20 -29.00 -55.36 -41.36
C GLY A 20 -27.48 -55.38 -41.28
N GLN A 21 -26.85 -54.21 -41.39
CA GLN A 21 -25.39 -54.07 -41.28
C GLN A 21 -24.87 -54.45 -39.88
N VAL A 22 -25.49 -53.93 -38.82
CA VAL A 22 -25.07 -54.23 -37.43
C VAL A 22 -25.28 -55.72 -37.09
N LEU A 23 -26.32 -56.35 -37.64
CA LEU A 23 -26.50 -57.80 -37.49
C LEU A 23 -25.45 -58.62 -38.24
N ALA A 24 -24.97 -58.12 -39.39
CA ALA A 24 -24.00 -58.81 -40.23
C ALA A 24 -22.56 -58.70 -39.71
N ASP A 25 -22.11 -57.49 -39.34
CA ASP A 25 -20.71 -57.23 -38.96
C ASP A 25 -20.50 -56.96 -37.46
N GLY A 26 -21.58 -56.76 -36.71
CA GLY A 26 -21.54 -56.50 -35.26
C GLY A 26 -21.07 -55.10 -34.86
N ALA A 27 -20.64 -54.25 -35.80
CA ALA A 27 -20.11 -52.93 -35.49
C ALA A 27 -21.26 -51.91 -35.29
N PRO A 28 -21.23 -51.07 -34.22
CA PRO A 28 -22.27 -50.09 -33.97
C PRO A 28 -22.51 -49.14 -35.16
N ARG A 29 -23.76 -48.71 -35.34
CA ARG A 29 -24.13 -47.68 -36.32
C ARG A 29 -24.91 -46.56 -35.63
N GLU A 30 -24.58 -45.33 -36.00
CA GLU A 30 -25.30 -44.15 -35.56
C GLU A 30 -25.85 -43.41 -36.78
N LEU A 31 -27.16 -43.15 -36.76
CA LEU A 31 -27.82 -42.37 -37.78
C LEU A 31 -27.88 -40.92 -37.33
N ARG A 32 -27.39 -40.04 -38.19
CA ARG A 32 -27.51 -38.58 -38.04
C ARG A 32 -28.98 -38.19 -37.85
N PRO A 33 -29.26 -37.04 -37.19
CA PRO A 33 -30.64 -36.62 -36.92
C PRO A 33 -31.52 -36.68 -38.17
N PHE A 34 -32.59 -37.48 -38.11
CA PHE A 34 -33.56 -37.60 -39.17
C PHE A 34 -34.98 -37.40 -38.63
N THR A 35 -35.85 -36.84 -39.46
CA THR A 35 -37.24 -36.61 -39.09
C THR A 35 -38.01 -37.92 -39.18
N PHE A 36 -38.53 -38.40 -38.05
CA PHE A 36 -39.32 -39.63 -38.00
C PHE A 36 -40.78 -39.30 -37.73
N ARG A 37 -41.69 -39.83 -38.56
CA ARG A 37 -43.14 -39.67 -38.40
C ARG A 37 -43.74 -40.98 -37.89
N ALA A 38 -44.07 -41.03 -36.61
CA ALA A 38 -44.84 -42.15 -36.06
C ALA A 38 -46.33 -42.00 -36.43
N GLN A 39 -46.93 -43.02 -37.06
CA GLN A 39 -48.39 -43.08 -37.20
C GLN A 39 -48.99 -43.72 -35.95
N ARG A 40 -49.25 -42.90 -34.92
CA ARG A 40 -50.16 -43.23 -33.82
C ARG A 40 -51.14 -42.07 -33.61
N PRO A 41 -52.43 -42.32 -33.33
CA PRO A 41 -53.37 -41.26 -32.98
C PRO A 41 -52.90 -40.52 -31.71
N GLY A 42 -52.88 -39.19 -31.74
CA GLY A 42 -52.55 -38.35 -30.57
C GLY A 42 -51.10 -37.84 -30.45
N VAL A 43 -50.24 -38.06 -31.45
CA VAL A 43 -48.86 -37.53 -31.45
C VAL A 43 -48.70 -36.42 -32.51
N PRO A 44 -48.55 -35.14 -32.13
CA PRO A 44 -48.30 -34.05 -33.07
C PRO A 44 -46.83 -33.97 -33.53
N ALA A 45 -46.67 -33.51 -34.77
CA ALA A 45 -45.52 -32.90 -35.46
C ALA A 45 -44.15 -33.63 -35.50
N GLN A 46 -43.62 -33.67 -36.73
CA GLN A 46 -42.26 -34.07 -37.12
C GLN A 46 -41.18 -33.76 -36.07
N THR A 47 -40.62 -34.78 -35.43
CA THR A 47 -39.48 -34.61 -34.51
C THR A 47 -38.23 -35.24 -35.10
N ALA A 48 -37.08 -34.58 -34.92
CA ALA A 48 -35.79 -35.11 -35.31
C ALA A 48 -35.29 -36.10 -34.25
N TYR A 49 -34.82 -37.26 -34.69
CA TYR A 49 -34.23 -38.28 -33.81
C TYR A 49 -32.84 -38.65 -34.32
N SER A 50 -31.89 -38.82 -33.41
CA SER A 50 -30.69 -39.61 -33.68
C SER A 50 -30.91 -41.02 -33.13
N VAL A 51 -30.51 -42.03 -33.90
CA VAL A 51 -30.69 -43.43 -33.50
C VAL A 51 -29.35 -44.13 -33.49
N ARG A 52 -29.05 -44.80 -32.39
CA ARG A 52 -27.87 -45.66 -32.27
C ARG A 52 -28.30 -47.10 -32.18
N VAL A 53 -27.64 -47.94 -32.99
CA VAL A 53 -27.93 -49.36 -33.13
C VAL A 53 -26.68 -50.13 -32.73
N ASN A 54 -26.83 -51.02 -31.77
CA ASN A 54 -25.76 -51.91 -31.31
C ASN A 54 -26.23 -53.36 -31.35
N ARG A 55 -25.30 -54.31 -31.51
CA ARG A 55 -25.61 -55.74 -31.39
C ARG A 55 -25.70 -56.14 -29.92
N LEU A 56 -26.74 -56.88 -29.55
CA LEU A 56 -26.92 -57.44 -28.22
C LEU A 56 -27.32 -58.92 -28.35
N GLY A 57 -26.35 -59.82 -28.17
CA GLY A 57 -26.52 -61.25 -28.37
C GLY A 57 -26.95 -61.58 -29.82
N GLN A 58 -28.06 -62.31 -29.95
CA GLN A 58 -28.67 -62.65 -31.25
C GLN A 58 -29.59 -61.54 -31.79
N GLY A 59 -29.71 -60.40 -31.09
CA GLY A 59 -30.59 -59.29 -31.44
C GLY A 59 -29.89 -57.94 -31.52
N LEU A 60 -30.70 -56.87 -31.59
CA LEU A 60 -30.25 -55.48 -31.65
C LEU A 60 -30.76 -54.70 -30.42
N LEU A 61 -29.91 -53.84 -29.86
CA LEU A 61 -30.29 -52.77 -28.95
C LEU A 61 -30.35 -51.46 -29.73
N ILE A 62 -31.51 -50.80 -29.71
CA ILE A 62 -31.78 -49.59 -30.47
C ILE A 62 -32.13 -48.47 -29.49
N SER A 63 -31.30 -47.44 -29.38
CA SER A 63 -31.58 -46.26 -28.57
C SER A 63 -31.95 -45.09 -29.46
N TRP A 64 -33.10 -44.48 -29.19
CA TRP A 64 -33.60 -43.30 -29.87
C TRP A 64 -33.40 -42.07 -28.97
N THR A 65 -32.71 -41.06 -29.46
CA THR A 65 -32.59 -39.77 -28.78
C THR A 65 -33.40 -38.73 -29.55
N ARG A 66 -34.39 -38.14 -28.88
CA ARG A 66 -35.24 -37.08 -29.44
C ARG A 66 -34.50 -35.75 -29.35
N HIS A 67 -34.44 -35.01 -30.46
CA HIS A 67 -33.93 -33.63 -30.50
C HIS A 67 -35.11 -32.68 -30.61
N ASP A 68 -35.44 -32.02 -29.50
CA ASP A 68 -36.52 -31.04 -29.41
C ASP A 68 -35.91 -29.63 -29.19
N PRO A 69 -35.85 -28.78 -30.23
CA PRO A 69 -35.23 -27.45 -30.13
C PRO A 69 -35.90 -26.55 -29.08
N GLU A 70 -37.21 -26.71 -28.86
CA GLU A 70 -37.97 -25.93 -27.88
C GLU A 70 -37.61 -26.33 -26.44
N ALA A 71 -37.43 -27.63 -26.19
CA ALA A 71 -36.99 -28.11 -24.88
C ALA A 71 -35.56 -27.64 -24.54
N GLN A 72 -34.63 -27.67 -25.52
CA GLN A 72 -33.26 -27.18 -25.30
C GLN A 72 -33.19 -25.67 -25.06
N LEU A 73 -34.07 -24.88 -25.69
CA LEU A 73 -34.17 -23.45 -25.44
C LEU A 73 -34.71 -23.18 -24.02
N GLY A 74 -35.74 -23.92 -23.61
CA GLY A 74 -36.28 -23.87 -22.24
C GLY A 74 -35.23 -24.22 -21.18
N ASP A 75 -34.46 -25.28 -21.39
CA ASP A 75 -33.39 -25.69 -20.47
C ASP A 75 -32.28 -24.63 -20.34
N ARG A 76 -31.89 -24.00 -21.46
CA ARG A 76 -30.89 -22.92 -21.47
C ARG A 76 -31.39 -21.65 -20.79
N LEU A 77 -32.66 -21.29 -20.98
CA LEU A 77 -33.29 -20.15 -20.30
C LEU A 77 -33.35 -20.40 -18.79
N ALA A 78 -33.82 -21.58 -18.36
CA ALA A 78 -33.86 -21.95 -16.96
C ALA A 78 -32.45 -22.01 -16.32
N GLN A 79 -31.42 -22.42 -17.08
CA GLN A 79 -30.04 -22.35 -16.62
C GLN A 79 -29.54 -20.91 -16.48
N THR A 80 -29.90 -20.02 -17.41
CA THR A 80 -29.53 -18.60 -17.38
C THR A 80 -30.20 -17.88 -16.20
N GLU A 81 -31.48 -18.16 -15.94
CA GLU A 81 -32.23 -17.69 -14.77
C GLU A 81 -31.53 -18.06 -13.46
N ARG A 82 -31.11 -19.34 -13.33
CA ARG A 82 -30.38 -19.82 -12.15
C ARG A 82 -29.01 -19.16 -11.99
N LEU A 83 -28.23 -19.06 -13.07
CA LEU A 83 -26.89 -18.46 -13.03
C LEU A 83 -26.93 -16.96 -12.73
N GLY A 84 -27.91 -16.25 -13.28
CA GLY A 84 -28.11 -14.82 -13.05
C GLY A 84 -28.88 -14.51 -11.75
N ASN A 85 -29.33 -15.53 -11.02
CA ASN A 85 -30.25 -15.43 -9.90
C ASN A 85 -31.44 -14.50 -10.19
N LEU A 86 -32.04 -14.66 -11.37
CA LEU A 86 -33.13 -13.85 -11.88
C LEU A 86 -34.33 -14.70 -12.25
N GLY A 87 -35.52 -14.30 -11.81
CA GLY A 87 -36.78 -14.89 -12.20
C GLY A 87 -37.64 -13.87 -12.93
N TRP A 88 -38.41 -14.28 -13.91
CA TRP A 88 -39.40 -13.43 -14.56
C TRP A 88 -40.81 -13.72 -14.07
N GLY A 89 -41.67 -12.73 -14.20
CA GLY A 89 -43.10 -12.81 -13.94
C GLY A 89 -43.88 -11.97 -14.95
N GLU A 90 -45.13 -12.39 -15.17
CA GLU A 90 -46.06 -11.72 -16.07
C GLU A 90 -47.44 -11.65 -15.43
N TRP A 91 -48.03 -10.46 -15.43
CA TRP A 91 -49.39 -10.18 -14.98
C TRP A 91 -50.24 -9.69 -16.14
N ASP A 92 -51.25 -10.47 -16.50
CA ASP A 92 -52.30 -10.06 -17.43
C ASP A 92 -53.41 -9.40 -16.62
N LEU A 93 -53.52 -8.06 -16.73
CA LEU A 93 -54.48 -7.26 -15.98
C LEU A 93 -55.90 -7.33 -16.56
N VAL A 94 -56.06 -7.94 -17.74
CA VAL A 94 -57.38 -8.15 -18.38
C VAL A 94 -58.01 -9.43 -17.85
N THR A 95 -57.23 -10.51 -17.73
CA THR A 95 -57.69 -11.82 -17.26
C THR A 95 -57.45 -12.04 -15.77
N GLY A 96 -56.63 -11.21 -15.14
CA GLY A 96 -56.17 -11.36 -13.76
C GLY A 96 -55.17 -12.51 -13.55
N ARG A 97 -54.65 -13.10 -14.63
CA ARG A 97 -53.69 -14.22 -14.53
C ARG A 97 -52.29 -13.72 -14.22
N VAL A 98 -51.65 -14.40 -13.27
CA VAL A 98 -50.25 -14.20 -12.92
C VAL A 98 -49.47 -15.46 -13.24
N ASN A 99 -48.37 -15.30 -13.97
CA ASN A 99 -47.43 -16.37 -14.26
C ASN A 99 -46.05 -16.01 -13.73
N TRP A 100 -45.43 -16.95 -13.01
CA TRP A 100 -44.08 -16.83 -12.47
C TRP A 100 -43.20 -17.93 -13.04
N SER A 101 -41.95 -17.60 -13.35
CA SER A 101 -40.88 -18.58 -13.54
C SER A 101 -40.62 -19.36 -12.26
N GLU A 102 -40.10 -20.59 -12.39
CA GLU A 102 -39.70 -21.40 -11.23
C GLU A 102 -38.65 -20.69 -10.37
N GLN A 103 -37.75 -19.91 -11.00
CA GLN A 103 -36.72 -19.17 -10.28
C GLN A 103 -37.30 -18.06 -9.40
N LEU A 104 -38.43 -17.45 -9.78
CA LEU A 104 -39.06 -16.40 -8.97
C LEU A 104 -39.62 -16.96 -7.65
N TYR A 105 -40.21 -18.16 -7.67
CA TYR A 105 -40.58 -18.89 -6.45
C TYR A 105 -39.37 -19.16 -5.54
N ARG A 106 -38.21 -19.52 -6.12
CA ARG A 106 -36.96 -19.71 -5.35
C ARG A 106 -36.44 -18.41 -4.74
N ILE A 107 -36.49 -17.29 -5.47
CA ILE A 107 -36.05 -15.97 -4.97
C ILE A 107 -36.88 -15.55 -3.75
N TYR A 108 -38.20 -15.71 -3.82
CA TYR A 108 -39.11 -15.42 -2.71
C TYR A 108 -39.24 -16.53 -1.68
N GLU A 109 -38.50 -17.64 -1.83
CA GLU A 109 -38.56 -18.82 -0.95
C GLU A 109 -39.99 -19.32 -0.70
N ARG A 110 -40.82 -19.30 -1.76
CA ARG A 110 -42.24 -19.63 -1.73
C ARG A 110 -42.51 -20.98 -2.37
N ASP A 111 -43.44 -21.74 -1.80
CA ASP A 111 -43.92 -23.00 -2.40
C ASP A 111 -44.74 -22.69 -3.67
N PRO A 112 -44.42 -23.27 -4.84
CA PRO A 112 -45.23 -23.14 -6.04
C PRO A 112 -46.71 -23.54 -5.85
N ALA A 113 -47.03 -24.41 -4.89
CA ALA A 113 -48.39 -24.80 -4.55
C ALA A 113 -49.23 -23.62 -4.02
N ASP A 114 -48.59 -22.62 -3.41
CA ASP A 114 -49.25 -21.42 -2.87
C ASP A 114 -49.54 -20.37 -3.96
N GLY A 115 -49.16 -20.64 -5.21
CA GLY A 115 -49.32 -19.73 -6.34
C GLY A 115 -48.44 -18.48 -6.25
N PRO A 116 -48.52 -17.59 -7.25
CA PRO A 116 -47.73 -16.36 -7.30
C PRO A 116 -48.04 -15.39 -6.15
N LEU A 117 -47.07 -14.56 -5.76
CA LEU A 117 -47.24 -13.60 -4.66
C LEU A 117 -48.15 -12.43 -5.07
N PRO A 118 -49.21 -12.12 -4.28
CA PRO A 118 -50.06 -10.95 -4.51
C PRO A 118 -49.30 -9.63 -4.31
N SER A 119 -49.74 -8.56 -4.98
CA SER A 119 -49.12 -7.22 -4.90
C SER A 119 -49.07 -6.68 -3.47
N GLU A 120 -50.13 -6.87 -2.68
CA GLU A 120 -50.21 -6.37 -1.30
C GLU A 120 -49.21 -7.08 -0.39
N GLU A 121 -49.11 -8.41 -0.51
CA GLU A 121 -48.11 -9.21 0.22
C GLU A 121 -46.69 -8.83 -0.20
N SER A 122 -46.44 -8.68 -1.51
CA SER A 122 -45.13 -8.24 -2.01
C SER A 122 -44.75 -6.84 -1.49
N ASN A 123 -45.71 -5.93 -1.39
CA ASN A 123 -45.46 -4.59 -0.84
C ASN A 123 -45.17 -4.64 0.66
N ALA A 124 -45.89 -5.48 1.42
CA ALA A 124 -45.68 -5.63 2.86
C ALA A 124 -44.31 -6.24 3.23
N MET A 125 -43.65 -6.95 2.29
CA MET A 125 -42.31 -7.50 2.49
C MET A 125 -41.19 -6.46 2.32
N ILE A 126 -41.46 -5.29 1.74
CA ILE A 126 -40.46 -4.24 1.53
C ILE A 126 -40.12 -3.57 2.86
N LEU A 127 -38.84 -3.31 3.10
CA LEU A 127 -38.42 -2.64 4.32
C LEU A 127 -38.98 -1.21 4.40
N PRO A 128 -39.41 -0.73 5.58
CA PRO A 128 -39.99 0.61 5.75
C PRO A 128 -39.09 1.73 5.21
N GLU A 129 -37.77 1.58 5.31
CA GLU A 129 -36.78 2.55 4.82
C GLU A 129 -36.79 2.70 3.29
N ASP A 130 -37.26 1.69 2.56
CA ASP A 130 -37.30 1.67 1.10
C ASP A 130 -38.70 2.02 0.53
N GLU A 131 -39.68 2.31 1.41
CA GLU A 131 -41.06 2.60 1.00
C GLU A 131 -41.18 3.86 0.12
N ALA A 132 -40.40 4.91 0.44
CA ALA A 132 -40.37 6.13 -0.38
C ALA A 132 -39.89 5.84 -1.80
N LEU A 133 -38.82 5.03 -1.93
CA LEU A 133 -38.26 4.62 -3.21
C LEU A 133 -39.23 3.75 -4.00
N ARG A 134 -39.96 2.85 -3.32
CA ARG A 134 -41.02 2.03 -3.92
C ARG A 134 -42.16 2.88 -4.47
N VAL A 135 -42.67 3.84 -3.69
CA VAL A 135 -43.77 4.72 -4.09
C VAL A 135 -43.37 5.58 -5.29
N GLU A 136 -42.17 6.16 -5.27
CA GLU A 136 -41.63 6.93 -6.39
C GLU A 136 -41.52 6.09 -7.67
N ALA A 137 -40.94 4.89 -7.56
CA ALA A 137 -40.80 3.98 -8.69
C ALA A 137 -42.16 3.54 -9.25
N ALA A 138 -43.15 3.28 -8.38
CA ALA A 138 -44.50 2.94 -8.79
C ALA A 138 -45.23 4.10 -9.50
N ALA A 139 -45.04 5.34 -9.05
CA ALA A 139 -45.62 6.52 -9.69
C ALA A 139 -45.07 6.72 -11.11
N ARG A 140 -43.75 6.67 -11.29
CA ARG A 140 -43.10 6.75 -12.61
C ARG A 140 -43.55 5.63 -13.55
N PHE A 141 -43.66 4.42 -13.02
CA PHE A 141 -44.18 3.30 -13.79
C PHE A 141 -45.63 3.52 -14.25
N ALA A 142 -46.48 4.09 -13.39
CA ALA A 142 -47.87 4.40 -13.74
C ALA A 142 -47.95 5.42 -14.91
N GLU A 143 -47.05 6.40 -14.94
CA GLU A 143 -46.91 7.42 -15.98
C GLU A 143 -46.38 6.89 -17.33
N GLY A 144 -45.92 5.63 -17.37
CA GLY A 144 -45.52 4.95 -18.60
C GLY A 144 -44.02 4.71 -18.74
N GLU A 145 -43.22 5.02 -17.73
CA GLU A 145 -41.79 4.67 -17.72
C GLU A 145 -41.60 3.18 -17.40
N ALA A 146 -40.46 2.62 -17.83
CA ALA A 146 -40.05 1.30 -17.38
C ALA A 146 -39.59 1.36 -15.91
N LEU A 147 -39.90 0.30 -15.15
CA LEU A 147 -39.45 0.15 -13.77
C LEU A 147 -38.03 -0.41 -13.77
N ASP A 148 -37.11 0.19 -13.02
CA ASP A 148 -35.82 -0.39 -12.63
C ASP A 148 -35.48 0.11 -11.22
N VAL A 149 -35.71 -0.74 -10.22
CA VAL A 149 -35.53 -0.37 -8.81
C VAL A 149 -34.93 -1.53 -8.03
N THR A 150 -33.99 -1.23 -7.13
CA THR A 150 -33.46 -2.21 -6.18
C THR A 150 -34.00 -1.88 -4.79
N LEU A 151 -34.70 -2.84 -4.18
CA LEU A 151 -35.31 -2.69 -2.86
C LEU A 151 -34.85 -3.80 -1.93
N ARG A 152 -34.79 -3.49 -0.63
CA ARG A 152 -34.59 -4.47 0.43
C ARG A 152 -35.93 -5.10 0.80
N VAL A 153 -36.01 -6.41 0.65
CA VAL A 153 -37.22 -7.21 0.85
C VAL A 153 -36.95 -8.28 1.89
N ARG A 154 -37.82 -8.37 2.90
CA ARG A 154 -37.80 -9.41 3.91
C ARG A 154 -38.39 -10.70 3.35
N VAL A 155 -37.53 -11.69 3.10
CA VAL A 155 -37.93 -13.02 2.63
C VAL A 155 -37.59 -14.02 3.74
N GLY A 156 -38.62 -14.57 4.39
CA GLY A 156 -38.45 -15.32 5.64
C GLY A 156 -37.72 -14.48 6.70
N ASP A 157 -36.65 -15.03 7.26
CA ASP A 157 -35.83 -14.36 8.29
C ASP A 157 -34.70 -13.49 7.71
N ARG A 158 -34.60 -13.38 6.38
CA ARG A 158 -33.48 -12.70 5.71
C ARG A 158 -33.95 -11.44 4.98
N VAL A 159 -33.06 -10.48 4.87
CA VAL A 159 -33.24 -9.32 4.00
C VAL A 159 -32.48 -9.57 2.71
N LYS A 160 -33.20 -9.58 1.58
CA LYS A 160 -32.63 -9.68 0.24
C LYS A 160 -32.65 -8.32 -0.45
N HIS A 161 -31.67 -8.06 -1.30
CA HIS A 161 -31.68 -6.92 -2.22
C HIS A 161 -32.21 -7.41 -3.56
N LEU A 162 -33.43 -7.01 -3.92
CA LEU A 162 -34.09 -7.46 -5.14
C LEU A 162 -34.15 -6.30 -6.14
N ARG A 163 -33.48 -6.47 -7.28
CA ARG A 163 -33.59 -5.56 -8.43
C ARG A 163 -34.75 -6.00 -9.30
N THR A 164 -35.78 -5.17 -9.40
CA THR A 164 -36.93 -5.41 -10.26
C THR A 164 -36.85 -4.51 -11.47
N VAL A 165 -36.82 -5.13 -12.65
CA VAL A 165 -36.94 -4.42 -13.94
C VAL A 165 -38.24 -4.87 -14.59
N ALA A 166 -39.17 -3.96 -14.86
CA ALA A 166 -40.48 -4.29 -15.41
C ALA A 166 -40.95 -3.28 -16.45
N ASP A 167 -41.78 -3.75 -17.37
CA ASP A 167 -42.40 -2.94 -18.42
C ASP A 167 -43.89 -3.31 -18.57
N ALA A 168 -44.65 -2.41 -19.18
CA ALA A 168 -46.10 -2.47 -19.29
C ALA A 168 -46.55 -2.36 -20.75
N LEU A 169 -47.29 -3.35 -21.23
CA LEU A 169 -48.06 -3.25 -22.46
C LEU A 169 -49.33 -2.44 -22.21
N ARG A 170 -49.54 -1.39 -23.01
CA ARG A 170 -50.68 -0.48 -22.91
C ARG A 170 -51.49 -0.44 -24.20
N ASP A 171 -52.79 -0.20 -24.09
CA ASP A 171 -53.65 0.04 -25.24
C ASP A 171 -53.54 1.48 -25.79
N ALA A 172 -54.24 1.76 -26.89
CA ALA A 172 -54.25 3.07 -27.53
C ALA A 172 -54.82 4.22 -26.65
N THR A 173 -55.48 3.88 -25.54
CA THR A 173 -56.01 4.85 -24.56
C THR A 173 -55.08 5.05 -23.36
N GLY A 174 -53.94 4.34 -23.33
CA GLY A 174 -52.95 4.39 -22.25
C GLY A 174 -53.22 3.43 -21.10
N ARG A 175 -54.28 2.61 -21.18
CA ARG A 175 -54.62 1.63 -20.14
C ARG A 175 -53.64 0.45 -20.20
N THR A 176 -53.06 0.09 -19.05
CA THR A 176 -52.17 -1.07 -18.94
C THR A 176 -52.96 -2.37 -19.08
N LEU A 177 -52.55 -3.18 -20.06
CA LEU A 177 -53.13 -4.48 -20.36
C LEU A 177 -52.33 -5.61 -19.69
N LYS A 178 -51.00 -5.50 -19.69
CA LYS A 178 -50.11 -6.55 -19.21
C LYS A 178 -48.83 -5.95 -18.66
N VAL A 179 -48.35 -6.47 -17.54
CA VAL A 179 -47.06 -6.12 -16.94
C VAL A 179 -46.17 -7.34 -17.01
N TYR A 180 -44.92 -7.18 -17.44
CA TYR A 180 -43.94 -8.24 -17.45
C TYR A 180 -42.62 -7.71 -16.89
N GLY A 181 -41.93 -8.52 -16.11
CA GLY A 181 -40.71 -8.06 -15.45
C GLY A 181 -39.82 -9.18 -14.98
N ILE A 182 -38.60 -8.81 -14.65
CA ILE A 182 -37.58 -9.66 -14.05
C ILE A 182 -37.29 -9.15 -12.65
N VAL A 183 -37.13 -10.09 -11.71
CA VAL A 183 -36.61 -9.84 -10.38
C VAL A 183 -35.30 -10.58 -10.27
N GLN A 184 -34.23 -9.85 -9.97
CA GLN A 184 -32.91 -10.39 -9.74
C GLN A 184 -32.53 -10.22 -8.26
N ASP A 185 -32.17 -11.31 -7.60
CA ASP A 185 -31.60 -11.25 -6.27
C ASP A 185 -30.11 -10.89 -6.36
N VAL A 186 -29.83 -9.63 -6.05
CA VAL A 186 -28.50 -9.00 -6.06
C VAL A 186 -27.89 -8.92 -4.65
N THR A 187 -28.43 -9.65 -3.67
CA THR A 187 -27.99 -9.61 -2.27
C THR A 187 -26.50 -9.87 -2.13
N ALA A 188 -25.99 -10.96 -2.71
CA ALA A 188 -24.57 -11.31 -2.64
C ALA A 188 -23.67 -10.19 -3.21
N ARG A 189 -24.11 -9.53 -4.28
CA ARG A 189 -23.38 -8.43 -4.92
C ARG A 189 -23.35 -7.20 -4.02
N GLU A 190 -24.50 -6.78 -3.48
CA GLU A 190 -24.57 -5.61 -2.61
C GLU A 190 -23.83 -5.83 -1.28
N THR A 191 -23.93 -7.04 -0.68
CA THR A 191 -23.17 -7.40 0.52
C THR A 191 -21.66 -7.36 0.28
N ALA A 192 -21.17 -7.94 -0.83
CA ALA A 192 -19.75 -7.88 -1.17
C ALA A 192 -19.27 -6.45 -1.40
N ARG A 193 -20.09 -5.61 -2.05
CA ARG A 193 -19.78 -4.20 -2.30
C ARG A 193 -19.67 -3.41 -0.99
N ALA A 194 -20.60 -3.62 -0.06
CA ALA A 194 -20.58 -2.99 1.25
C ALA A 194 -19.36 -3.42 2.08
N GLN A 195 -19.01 -4.72 2.05
CA GLN A 195 -17.83 -5.23 2.74
C GLN A 195 -16.52 -4.64 2.18
N LEU A 196 -16.39 -4.54 0.86
CA LEU A 196 -15.24 -3.90 0.23
C LEU A 196 -15.11 -2.43 0.61
N ALA A 197 -16.21 -1.68 0.56
CA ALA A 197 -16.23 -0.27 0.93
C ALA A 197 -15.79 -0.06 2.40
N GLU A 198 -16.19 -0.97 3.30
CA GLU A 198 -15.80 -0.92 4.70
C GLU A 198 -14.30 -1.20 4.89
N VAL A 199 -13.76 -2.24 4.25
CA VAL A 199 -12.32 -2.55 4.31
C VAL A 199 -11.48 -1.41 3.72
N GLU A 200 -11.92 -0.79 2.62
CA GLU A 200 -11.26 0.37 2.03
C GLU A 200 -11.26 1.58 2.97
N ARG A 201 -12.37 1.80 3.70
CA ARG A 201 -12.48 2.85 4.71
C ARG A 201 -11.51 2.63 5.86
N GLU A 202 -11.49 1.43 6.44
CA GLU A 202 -10.58 1.06 7.53
C GLU A 202 -9.11 1.20 7.12
N LEU A 203 -8.75 0.74 5.91
CA LEU A 203 -7.39 0.83 5.40
C LEU A 203 -6.96 2.29 5.20
N ARG A 204 -7.86 3.15 4.74
CA ARG A 204 -7.59 4.58 4.57
C ARG A 204 -7.38 5.27 5.92
N GLU A 205 -8.26 5.01 6.90
CA GLU A 205 -8.12 5.54 8.25
C GLU A 205 -6.81 5.09 8.92
N HIS A 206 -6.45 3.82 8.75
CA HIS A 206 -5.19 3.29 9.27
C HIS A 206 -3.96 3.96 8.62
N ARG A 207 -3.99 4.16 7.28
CA ARG A 207 -2.92 4.87 6.56
C ARG A 207 -2.79 6.33 6.99
N GLU A 208 -3.91 7.03 7.18
CA GLU A 208 -3.93 8.41 7.66
C GLU A 208 -3.35 8.51 9.07
N SER A 209 -3.69 7.57 9.96
CA SER A 209 -3.16 7.50 11.33
C SER A 209 -1.64 7.27 11.35
N LEU A 210 -1.13 6.28 10.59
CA LEU A 210 0.31 6.04 10.48
C LEU A 210 1.04 7.25 9.89
N ALA A 211 0.47 7.88 8.85
CA ALA A 211 1.06 9.07 8.27
C ALA A 211 1.10 10.25 9.26
N ALA A 212 0.09 10.41 10.12
CA ALA A 212 0.08 11.42 11.18
C ALA A 212 1.15 11.13 12.24
N GLU A 213 1.30 9.87 12.68
CA GLU A 213 2.34 9.46 13.62
C GLU A 213 3.74 9.74 13.07
N HIS A 214 4.00 9.36 11.80
CA HIS A 214 5.28 9.65 11.15
C HIS A 214 5.59 11.15 11.05
N ARG A 215 4.59 11.98 10.73
CA ARG A 215 4.77 13.45 10.71
C ARG A 215 5.11 13.99 12.09
N LEU A 216 4.43 13.53 13.14
CA LEU A 216 4.72 13.95 14.51
C LEU A 216 6.15 13.56 14.93
N ALA A 217 6.57 12.33 14.62
CA ALA A 217 7.92 11.86 14.91
C ALA A 217 8.99 12.71 14.19
N ALA A 218 8.79 13.00 12.89
CA ALA A 218 9.69 13.86 12.12
C ALA A 218 9.75 15.29 12.65
N GLN A 219 8.61 15.87 13.05
CA GLN A 219 8.55 17.21 13.66
C GLN A 219 9.28 17.26 15.00
N LEU A 220 9.08 16.27 15.87
CA LEU A 220 9.80 16.17 17.15
C LEU A 220 11.30 16.04 16.93
N GLN A 221 11.72 15.24 15.94
CA GLN A 221 13.13 15.10 15.59
C GLN A 221 13.73 16.42 15.09
N GLN A 222 13.01 17.21 14.27
CA GLN A 222 13.46 18.54 13.85
C GLN A 222 13.59 19.54 15.01
N ILE A 223 12.76 19.42 16.04
CA ILE A 223 12.87 20.26 17.25
C ILE A 223 14.13 19.89 18.04
N ILE A 224 14.42 18.59 18.17
CA ILE A 224 15.59 18.09 18.91
C ILE A 224 16.89 18.33 18.13
N LEU A 225 16.85 18.10 16.82
CA LEU A 225 17.99 18.13 15.90
C LEU A 225 17.70 19.06 14.70
N PRO A 226 17.57 20.38 14.90
CA PRO A 226 17.36 21.34 13.82
C PRO A 226 18.50 21.28 12.81
N ILE A 227 18.22 20.91 11.56
CA ILE A 227 19.20 20.89 10.47
C ILE A 227 19.12 22.21 9.70
N PRO A 228 20.20 23.02 9.64
CA PRO A 228 20.21 24.26 8.87
C PRO A 228 20.11 23.99 7.37
N GLU A 229 19.29 24.78 6.66
CA GLU A 229 19.20 24.72 5.19
C GLU A 229 20.40 25.35 4.48
N ALA A 230 21.09 26.26 5.16
CA ALA A 230 22.26 26.99 4.64
C ALA A 230 23.49 26.79 5.53
N PRO A 231 24.71 26.98 4.99
CA PRO A 231 25.92 26.93 5.80
C PRO A 231 25.88 27.90 6.99
N ILE A 232 26.30 27.42 8.16
CA ILE A 232 26.42 28.23 9.39
C ILE A 232 27.76 28.98 9.35
N ASN A 233 27.74 30.27 9.67
CA ASN A 233 28.96 31.04 9.93
C ASN A 233 29.14 31.16 11.44
N LEU A 234 30.24 30.63 11.96
CA LEU A 234 30.71 30.80 13.33
C LEU A 234 32.03 31.60 13.32
N PRO A 235 32.49 32.14 14.47
CA PRO A 235 33.76 32.85 14.54
C PRO A 235 34.91 32.07 13.88
N GLY A 236 35.49 32.64 12.83
CA GLY A 236 36.60 32.04 12.06
C GLY A 236 36.30 30.73 11.33
N LEU A 237 35.04 30.24 11.31
CA LEU A 237 34.71 28.90 10.82
C LEU A 237 33.35 28.87 10.09
N ARG A 238 33.33 28.30 8.89
CA ARG A 238 32.08 28.04 8.15
C ARG A 238 31.77 26.55 8.17
N LEU A 239 30.51 26.21 8.43
CA LEU A 239 30.04 24.84 8.62
C LEU A 239 28.88 24.52 7.70
N ALA A 240 28.75 23.26 7.33
CA ALA A 240 27.53 22.73 6.75
C ALA A 240 27.23 21.37 7.38
N VAL A 241 25.96 21.14 7.68
CA VAL A 241 25.50 19.96 8.39
C VAL A 241 24.56 19.19 7.50
N LYS A 242 24.63 17.87 7.61
CA LYS A 242 23.69 16.99 6.93
C LYS A 242 23.34 15.82 7.82
N TYR A 243 22.06 15.49 7.81
CA TYR A 243 21.52 14.34 8.51
C TYR A 243 20.67 13.54 7.53
N LEU A 244 20.99 12.26 7.38
CA LEU A 244 20.27 11.32 6.51
C LEU A 244 19.73 10.19 7.39
N PRO A 245 18.42 10.16 7.67
CA PRO A 245 17.84 9.06 8.41
C PRO A 245 17.86 7.78 7.57
N ALA A 246 17.99 6.62 8.22
CA ALA A 246 17.99 5.31 7.56
C ALA A 246 16.64 5.00 6.89
N GLU A 247 16.67 4.56 5.63
CA GLU A 247 15.44 4.27 4.86
C GLU A 247 14.60 3.14 5.47
N ARG A 248 15.22 2.16 6.14
CA ARG A 248 14.52 1.04 6.79
C ARG A 248 14.18 1.31 8.25
N ALA A 249 14.77 2.32 8.87
CA ALA A 249 14.43 2.72 10.22
C ALA A 249 13.16 3.58 10.16
N SER A 250 12.02 2.95 10.39
CA SER A 250 10.76 3.65 10.73
C SER A 250 10.85 4.42 12.07
N ARG A 251 12.06 4.70 12.57
CA ARG A 251 12.36 5.00 13.97
C ARG A 251 13.32 6.18 14.06
N VAL A 252 13.17 6.96 15.12
CA VAL A 252 14.04 8.11 15.43
C VAL A 252 15.47 7.63 15.71
N GLY A 253 16.43 8.33 15.15
CA GLY A 253 17.85 7.98 15.19
C GLY A 253 18.61 8.32 16.47
N GLY A 254 19.71 7.60 16.69
CA GLY A 254 20.68 7.84 17.77
C GLY A 254 21.72 8.91 17.44
N ASP A 255 21.95 9.16 16.15
CA ASP A 255 22.89 10.14 15.63
C ASP A 255 22.55 11.59 16.01
N TRP A 256 23.58 12.38 16.34
CA TRP A 256 23.46 13.79 16.63
C TRP A 256 24.70 14.60 16.33
N TYR A 257 24.50 15.92 16.31
CA TYR A 257 25.58 16.88 16.22
C TYR A 257 25.32 18.10 17.11
N HIS A 258 26.39 18.84 17.37
CA HIS A 258 26.38 20.16 17.98
C HIS A 258 27.34 21.09 17.24
N ALA A 259 26.95 22.35 17.06
CA ALA A 259 27.80 23.38 16.48
C ALA A 259 27.35 24.74 17.01
N ALA A 260 28.13 25.31 17.94
CA ALA A 260 27.86 26.62 18.54
C ALA A 260 29.18 27.26 18.99
N HIS A 261 29.16 28.56 19.26
CA HIS A 261 30.27 29.23 19.92
C HIS A 261 29.97 29.49 21.39
N SER A 262 31.01 29.49 22.23
CA SER A 262 30.93 29.95 23.61
C SER A 262 30.86 31.49 23.66
N PRO A 263 30.58 32.07 24.84
CA PRO A 263 30.67 33.52 25.04
C PRO A 263 32.05 34.10 24.70
N ASP A 264 33.11 33.30 24.84
CA ASP A 264 34.50 33.68 24.54
C ASP A 264 34.88 33.47 23.05
N CYS A 265 33.88 33.39 22.16
CA CYS A 265 34.04 33.19 20.71
C CYS A 265 34.72 31.87 20.29
N GLN A 266 35.02 30.95 21.21
CA GLN A 266 35.52 29.62 20.85
C GLN A 266 34.40 28.76 20.28
N VAL A 267 34.66 28.06 19.19
CA VAL A 267 33.67 27.25 18.50
C VAL A 267 33.76 25.80 18.98
N VAL A 268 32.64 25.22 19.42
CA VAL A 268 32.53 23.81 19.79
C VAL A 268 31.72 23.07 18.73
N LEU A 269 32.31 22.01 18.21
CA LEU A 269 31.70 21.06 17.28
C LEU A 269 31.61 19.70 17.94
N ALA A 270 30.54 18.97 17.69
CA ALA A 270 30.46 17.57 18.06
C ALA A 270 29.62 16.77 17.07
N VAL A 271 29.96 15.50 16.95
CA VAL A 271 29.15 14.46 16.33
C VAL A 271 29.17 13.26 17.27
N GLY A 272 28.04 12.59 17.40
CA GLY A 272 27.97 11.38 18.21
C GLY A 272 26.82 10.50 17.78
N ASP A 273 26.85 9.28 18.29
CA ASP A 273 25.85 8.26 18.08
C ASP A 273 25.59 7.52 19.39
N VAL A 274 24.32 7.18 19.63
CA VAL A 274 23.87 6.44 20.79
C VAL A 274 23.54 5.02 20.36
N ALA A 275 24.16 4.04 21.01
CA ALA A 275 23.92 2.64 20.72
C ALA A 275 22.43 2.27 20.89
N GLY A 276 21.91 1.56 19.90
CA GLY A 276 20.52 1.13 19.85
C GLY A 276 19.70 1.93 18.83
N HIS A 277 18.38 1.83 18.88
CA HIS A 277 17.50 2.50 17.91
C HIS A 277 16.15 2.90 18.52
N GLY A 278 15.48 3.88 17.93
CA GLY A 278 14.13 4.29 18.30
C GLY A 278 14.08 5.25 19.47
N LEU A 279 12.91 5.33 20.13
CA LEU A 279 12.61 6.42 21.07
C LEU A 279 13.61 6.52 22.23
N GLN A 280 14.15 5.39 22.70
CA GLN A 280 15.14 5.39 23.78
C GLN A 280 16.47 6.00 23.33
N ALA A 281 17.02 5.57 22.18
CA ALA A 281 18.23 6.14 21.61
C ALA A 281 18.07 7.64 21.35
N ALA A 282 16.92 8.03 20.77
CA ALA A 282 16.57 9.43 20.55
C ALA A 282 16.48 10.28 21.83
N THR A 283 15.97 9.70 22.92
CA THR A 283 15.90 10.38 24.22
C THR A 283 17.29 10.62 24.80
N THR A 284 18.14 9.60 24.80
CA THR A 284 19.53 9.71 25.25
C THR A 284 20.32 10.69 24.38
N MET A 285 20.15 10.61 23.06
CA MET A 285 20.72 11.55 22.09
C MET A 285 20.34 12.99 22.43
N ALA A 286 19.05 13.26 22.65
CA ALA A 286 18.57 14.59 23.02
C ALA A 286 19.19 15.06 24.34
N GLN A 287 19.29 14.18 25.34
CA GLN A 287 19.93 14.50 26.63
C GLN A 287 21.40 14.89 26.43
N LEU A 288 22.17 14.10 25.68
CA LEU A 288 23.59 14.35 25.42
C LEU A 288 23.80 15.68 24.66
N ARG A 289 23.04 15.91 23.59
CA ARG A 289 23.14 17.14 22.79
C ARG A 289 22.81 18.39 23.61
N HIS A 290 21.71 18.37 24.37
CA HIS A 290 21.31 19.54 25.17
C HIS A 290 22.24 19.76 26.37
N ALA A 291 22.72 18.68 27.00
CA ALA A 291 23.74 18.78 28.04
C ALA A 291 25.03 19.39 27.50
N LEU A 292 25.50 18.95 26.33
CA LEU A 292 26.68 19.54 25.68
C LEU A 292 26.44 21.03 25.40
N SER A 293 25.29 21.38 24.83
CA SER A 293 24.95 22.78 24.55
C SER A 293 24.96 23.65 25.81
N ALA A 294 24.42 23.15 26.92
CA ALA A 294 24.43 23.88 28.19
C ALA A 294 25.84 24.00 28.77
N LEU A 295 26.62 22.92 28.77
CA LEU A 295 27.99 22.90 29.28
C LEU A 295 28.93 23.83 28.50
N THR A 296 28.82 23.87 27.17
CA THR A 296 29.58 24.78 26.29
C THR A 296 29.38 26.24 26.67
N VAL A 297 28.15 26.62 27.08
CA VAL A 297 27.81 28.02 27.42
C VAL A 297 28.17 28.34 28.87
N THR A 298 28.04 27.38 29.79
CA THR A 298 28.04 27.66 31.24
C THR A 298 29.29 27.19 31.98
N THR A 299 30.01 26.20 31.45
CA THR A 299 30.98 25.44 32.25
C THR A 299 32.36 25.45 31.61
N THR A 300 32.50 24.95 30.38
CA THR A 300 33.82 24.79 29.74
C THR A 300 33.69 24.55 28.24
N THR A 301 34.75 24.84 27.50
CA THR A 301 34.93 24.48 26.09
C THR A 301 35.98 23.38 25.89
N ASP A 302 36.57 22.84 26.97
CA ASP A 302 37.57 21.78 26.89
C ASP A 302 36.94 20.46 26.41
N PRO A 303 37.35 19.91 25.25
CA PRO A 303 36.75 18.70 24.71
C PRO A 303 36.79 17.48 25.64
N ALA A 304 37.87 17.30 26.40
CA ALA A 304 38.00 16.15 27.30
C ALA A 304 37.08 16.29 28.53
N LEU A 305 36.97 17.50 29.09
CA LEU A 305 36.05 17.76 30.19
C LEU A 305 34.59 17.67 29.75
N LEU A 306 34.26 18.13 28.55
CA LEU A 306 32.92 18.00 27.97
C LEU A 306 32.53 16.52 27.83
N LEU A 307 33.40 15.68 27.25
CA LEU A 307 33.16 14.24 27.18
C LEU A 307 33.05 13.59 28.56
N ALA A 308 33.87 13.98 29.53
CA ALA A 308 33.77 13.47 30.90
C ALA A 308 32.42 13.79 31.56
N HIS A 309 31.89 15.00 31.35
CA HIS A 309 30.55 15.36 31.84
C HIS A 309 29.44 14.57 31.15
N LEU A 310 29.50 14.42 29.82
CA LEU A 310 28.53 13.62 29.07
C LEU A 310 28.56 12.15 29.49
N ASN A 311 29.76 11.60 29.73
CA ASN A 311 29.93 10.24 30.21
C ASN A 311 29.31 10.04 31.60
N ARG A 312 29.57 10.96 32.54
CA ARG A 312 28.96 10.92 33.88
C ARG A 312 27.43 11.02 33.82
N LEU A 313 26.90 11.90 32.97
CA LEU A 313 25.46 12.03 32.74
C LEU A 313 24.86 10.70 32.30
N LEU A 314 25.51 10.03 31.34
CA LEU A 314 25.02 8.77 30.80
C LEU A 314 25.11 7.62 31.83
N CYS A 315 26.21 7.54 32.59
CA CYS A 315 26.39 6.56 33.66
C CYS A 315 25.41 6.74 34.82
N ALA A 316 25.01 7.98 35.11
CA ALA A 316 24.05 8.29 36.17
C ALA A 316 22.59 8.01 35.76
N SER A 317 22.32 7.80 34.47
CA SER A 317 20.98 7.53 33.97
C SER A 317 20.50 6.15 34.42
N THR A 318 19.30 6.08 34.99
CA THR A 318 18.71 4.84 35.54
C THR A 318 17.96 4.01 34.50
N ALA A 319 17.73 4.54 33.30
CA ALA A 319 17.12 3.79 32.20
C ALA A 319 18.23 3.02 31.46
N VAL A 320 18.14 1.67 31.48
CA VAL A 320 18.94 0.65 30.76
C VAL A 320 20.31 1.13 30.26
N ALA A 321 21.40 0.55 30.78
CA ALA A 321 22.79 0.84 30.38
C ALA A 321 22.92 1.16 28.88
N SER A 322 22.97 2.46 28.59
CA SER A 322 23.06 3.00 27.23
C SER A 322 24.48 3.49 27.05
N THR A 323 25.09 3.12 25.93
CA THR A 323 26.44 3.54 25.57
C THR A 323 26.37 4.43 24.34
N GLY A 324 27.37 5.28 24.15
CA GLY A 324 27.45 6.11 22.95
C GLY A 324 28.87 6.35 22.50
N THR A 325 29.00 6.65 21.21
CA THR A 325 30.22 7.22 20.66
C THR A 325 30.06 8.73 20.52
N ALA A 326 31.14 9.49 20.70
CA ALA A 326 31.14 10.92 20.40
C ALA A 326 32.53 11.43 20.10
N ILE A 327 32.59 12.48 19.29
CA ILE A 327 33.76 13.34 19.16
C ILE A 327 33.35 14.77 19.48
N VAL A 328 34.18 15.46 20.27
CA VAL A 328 34.02 16.87 20.58
C VAL A 328 35.30 17.57 20.14
N ALA A 329 35.15 18.67 19.39
CA ALA A 329 36.25 19.50 18.94
C ALA A 329 35.98 20.96 19.31
N ARG A 330 37.02 21.63 19.80
CA ARG A 330 37.06 23.06 20.03
C ARG A 330 37.97 23.70 18.98
N TYR A 331 37.47 24.73 18.31
CA TYR A 331 38.21 25.59 17.43
C TYR A 331 38.36 26.98 18.05
N ASP A 332 39.60 27.44 18.12
CA ASP A 332 39.94 28.80 18.53
C ASP A 332 40.12 29.66 17.26
N PRO A 333 39.29 30.69 17.03
CA PRO A 333 39.38 31.52 15.84
C PRO A 333 40.67 32.35 15.77
N ASP A 334 41.24 32.74 16.90
CA ASP A 334 42.41 33.64 16.95
C ASP A 334 43.69 32.86 16.58
N THR A 335 43.81 31.65 17.13
CA THR A 335 44.97 30.81 16.86
C THR A 335 44.78 29.90 15.64
N ARG A 336 43.53 29.62 15.24
CA ARG A 336 43.13 28.55 14.30
C ARG A 336 43.44 27.14 14.78
N ALA A 337 43.67 26.98 16.09
CA ALA A 337 43.92 25.68 16.69
C ALA A 337 42.60 24.91 16.82
N LEU A 338 42.58 23.70 16.25
CA LEU A 338 41.55 22.70 16.49
C LEU A 338 42.07 21.70 17.52
N ILE A 339 41.36 21.54 18.62
CA ILE A 339 41.65 20.57 19.68
C ILE A 339 40.45 19.64 19.79
N TRP A 340 40.65 18.33 19.81
CA TRP A 340 39.54 17.39 19.92
C TRP A 340 39.84 16.26 20.90
N ALA A 341 38.77 15.68 21.43
CA ALA A 341 38.76 14.43 22.18
C ALA A 341 37.67 13.52 21.60
N GLN A 342 37.79 12.21 21.81
CA GLN A 342 36.85 11.23 21.28
C GLN A 342 36.53 10.13 22.31
N ALA A 343 35.32 9.60 22.24
CA ALA A 343 34.80 8.49 23.02
C ALA A 343 34.36 7.37 22.07
N GLY A 344 35.28 6.47 21.71
CA GLY A 344 35.08 5.38 20.74
C GLY A 344 34.68 5.74 19.30
N HIS A 345 34.52 7.03 18.96
CA HIS A 345 33.97 7.49 17.67
C HIS A 345 34.95 7.36 16.49
N PRO A 346 34.47 7.27 15.23
CA PRO A 346 35.32 7.31 14.04
C PRO A 346 36.24 8.54 13.99
N PRO A 347 37.46 8.41 13.42
CA PRO A 347 38.39 9.52 13.31
C PRO A 347 37.85 10.57 12.32
N PRO A 348 37.95 11.89 12.63
CA PRO A 348 37.66 12.93 11.66
C PRO A 348 38.56 12.83 10.45
N LEU A 349 38.06 13.28 9.30
CA LEU A 349 38.88 13.45 8.11
C LEU A 349 39.35 14.90 8.02
N HIS A 350 40.65 15.08 7.76
CA HIS A 350 41.25 16.38 7.45
C HIS A 350 41.73 16.36 6.01
N THR A 351 41.35 17.38 5.26
CA THR A 351 41.79 17.56 3.87
C THR A 351 42.57 18.86 3.75
N ARG A 352 43.79 18.75 3.21
CA ARG A 352 44.64 19.89 2.85
C ARG A 352 45.20 19.70 1.46
N ALA A 353 45.08 20.72 0.61
CA ALA A 353 45.64 20.73 -0.75
C ALA A 353 45.35 19.45 -1.56
N GLY A 354 44.10 18.95 -1.51
CA GLY A 354 43.70 17.73 -2.23
C GLY A 354 44.12 16.41 -1.61
N HIS A 355 44.68 16.42 -0.40
CA HIS A 355 45.06 15.21 0.32
C HIS A 355 44.27 15.08 1.61
N THR A 356 43.49 13.99 1.74
CA THR A 356 42.68 13.68 2.91
C THR A 356 43.33 12.58 3.74
N VAL A 357 43.41 12.80 5.05
CA VAL A 357 43.90 11.83 6.04
C VAL A 357 42.93 11.70 7.21
N GLU A 358 42.93 10.54 7.85
CA GLU A 358 42.27 10.34 9.14
C GLU A 358 43.09 11.02 10.24
N LEU A 359 42.44 11.82 11.08
CA LEU A 359 43.09 12.44 12.24
C LEU A 359 43.33 11.41 13.36
N PRO A 360 44.37 11.63 14.20
CA PRO A 360 44.64 10.78 15.35
C PRO A 360 43.44 10.59 16.27
N ARG A 361 43.32 9.38 16.82
CA ARG A 361 42.33 9.03 17.84
C ARG A 361 42.98 9.05 19.23
N PRO A 362 42.91 10.16 19.98
CA PRO A 362 43.40 10.20 21.35
C PRO A 362 42.65 9.17 22.21
N ARG A 363 43.23 8.68 23.31
CA ARG A 363 42.58 7.64 24.12
C ARG A 363 41.29 8.15 24.78
N GLY A 364 40.25 7.34 24.72
CA GLY A 364 38.94 7.65 25.28
C GLY A 364 37.95 6.51 25.07
N PRO A 365 37.52 5.81 26.13
CA PRO A 365 36.50 4.78 26.07
C PRO A 365 35.12 5.31 25.67
N LEU A 366 34.21 4.40 25.30
CA LEU A 366 32.82 4.73 24.98
C LEU A 366 32.14 5.48 26.13
N LEU A 367 31.25 6.40 25.80
CA LEU A 367 30.39 7.05 26.80
C LEU A 367 29.51 5.98 27.47
N GLY A 368 29.30 6.10 28.78
CA GLY A 368 28.46 5.19 29.56
C GLY A 368 29.16 3.91 30.02
N ALA A 369 30.44 3.71 29.69
CA ALA A 369 31.17 2.50 30.05
C ALA A 369 31.72 2.52 31.49
N ASP A 370 32.28 3.64 31.92
CA ASP A 370 32.87 3.84 33.26
C ASP A 370 32.77 5.32 33.65
N PRO A 371 32.13 5.68 34.78
CA PRO A 371 31.92 7.08 35.18
C PRO A 371 33.22 7.86 35.45
N ASP A 372 34.32 7.19 35.81
CA ASP A 372 35.55 7.81 36.29
C ASP A 372 36.66 7.88 35.22
N VAL A 373 36.30 7.65 33.96
CA VAL A 373 37.25 7.64 32.85
C VAL A 373 37.71 9.06 32.46
N ALA A 374 38.99 9.16 32.09
CA ALA A 374 39.58 10.36 31.51
C ALA A 374 39.69 10.25 29.98
N TYR A 375 39.55 11.39 29.31
CA TYR A 375 39.67 11.52 27.86
C TYR A 375 40.94 12.31 27.53
N GLU A 376 41.75 11.79 26.60
CA GLU A 376 42.91 12.51 26.06
C GLU A 376 42.48 13.44 24.92
N THR A 377 43.32 14.43 24.62
CA THR A 377 43.13 15.36 23.50
C THR A 377 44.24 15.23 22.47
N ALA A 378 43.91 15.59 21.23
CA ALA A 378 44.87 15.83 20.16
C ALA A 378 44.61 17.22 19.56
N SER A 379 45.59 17.77 18.86
CA SER A 379 45.51 19.12 18.29
C SER A 379 46.09 19.20 16.88
N LEU A 380 45.56 20.15 16.11
CA LEU A 380 45.96 20.46 14.74
C LEU A 380 45.79 21.96 14.51
N MET A 381 46.76 22.57 13.83
CA MET A 381 46.63 23.94 13.34
C MET A 381 45.97 23.95 11.97
N LEU A 382 44.80 24.58 11.86
CA LEU A 382 44.08 24.65 10.60
C LEU A 382 44.57 25.83 9.75
N GLU A 383 44.65 25.59 8.44
CA GLU A 383 44.99 26.61 7.46
C GLU A 383 43.76 26.99 6.62
N PRO A 384 43.69 28.23 6.12
CA PRO A 384 42.64 28.61 5.18
C PRO A 384 42.68 27.70 3.95
N GLY A 385 41.54 27.09 3.62
CA GLY A 385 41.45 26.10 2.55
C GLY A 385 41.32 24.66 3.04
N ASP A 386 41.67 24.39 4.31
CA ASP A 386 41.46 23.08 4.92
C ASP A 386 39.98 22.74 5.01
N LEU A 387 39.67 21.44 4.94
CA LEU A 387 38.36 20.88 5.24
C LEU A 387 38.47 19.90 6.40
N ILE A 388 37.53 19.96 7.32
CA ILE A 388 37.36 18.98 8.39
C ILE A 388 36.00 18.32 8.21
N LEU A 389 35.95 16.99 8.27
CA LEU A 389 34.73 16.21 8.23
C LEU A 389 34.60 15.36 9.50
N LEU A 390 33.56 15.65 10.27
CA LEU A 390 33.08 14.80 11.37
C LEU A 390 31.89 14.01 10.83
N TYR A 391 31.82 12.71 11.13
CA TYR A 391 30.78 11.83 10.59
C TYR A 391 30.51 10.66 11.52
N THR A 392 29.27 10.16 11.50
CA THR A 392 28.90 8.89 12.12
C THR A 392 29.20 7.72 11.20
N ASP A 393 29.32 6.53 11.78
CA ASP A 393 29.68 5.29 11.09
C ASP A 393 28.71 4.94 9.95
N GLY A 394 27.43 5.32 10.02
CA GLY A 394 26.50 5.13 8.92
C GLY A 394 26.93 5.75 7.58
N LEU A 395 27.87 6.70 7.55
CA LEU A 395 28.47 7.19 6.30
C LEU A 395 29.33 6.13 5.57
N VAL A 396 29.96 5.23 6.33
CA VAL A 396 31.03 4.34 5.83
C VAL A 396 30.76 2.85 6.09
N GLU A 397 30.00 2.51 7.12
CA GLU A 397 29.66 1.13 7.44
C GLU A 397 28.47 0.65 6.62
N HIS A 398 28.67 -0.43 5.88
CA HIS A 398 27.59 -1.16 5.22
C HIS A 398 27.78 -2.65 5.48
N ARG A 399 26.67 -3.40 5.58
CA ARG A 399 26.73 -4.86 5.83
C ARG A 399 27.62 -5.63 4.83
N ASP A 400 27.72 -5.13 3.60
CA ASP A 400 28.43 -5.78 2.49
C ASP A 400 29.84 -5.21 2.23
N ARG A 401 30.35 -4.29 3.06
CA ARG A 401 31.64 -3.60 2.82
C ARG A 401 32.44 -3.45 4.09
N SER A 402 33.77 -3.48 3.95
CA SER A 402 34.65 -3.07 5.05
C SER A 402 34.66 -1.55 5.22
N LEU A 403 35.02 -1.09 6.42
CA LEU A 403 35.13 0.34 6.75
C LEU A 403 36.05 1.10 5.78
N GLN A 404 37.21 0.53 5.41
CA GLN A 404 38.10 1.13 4.42
C GLN A 404 37.47 1.26 3.02
N GLN A 405 36.64 0.29 2.62
CA GLN A 405 35.92 0.35 1.33
C GLN A 405 34.83 1.43 1.35
N GLY A 406 34.20 1.66 2.49
CA GLY A 406 33.24 2.76 2.70
C GLY A 406 33.90 4.15 2.71
N LEU A 407 35.10 4.26 3.28
CA LEU A 407 35.86 5.52 3.36
C LEU A 407 36.45 5.97 2.02
N ALA A 408 36.90 5.06 1.17
CA ALA A 408 37.62 5.41 -0.06
C ALA A 408 36.84 6.38 -1.00
N PRO A 409 35.53 6.20 -1.25
CA PRO A 409 34.73 7.16 -2.02
C PRO A 409 34.59 8.53 -1.35
N VAL A 410 34.51 8.57 -0.02
CA VAL A 410 34.42 9.82 0.76
C VAL A 410 35.72 10.61 0.63
N ILE A 411 36.86 9.94 0.81
CA ILE A 411 38.21 10.51 0.64
C ILE A 411 38.41 11.05 -0.78
N ALA A 412 38.04 10.28 -1.80
CA ALA A 412 38.13 10.72 -3.20
C ALA A 412 37.31 12.00 -3.44
N THR A 413 36.07 12.04 -2.92
CA THR A 413 35.19 13.21 -3.03
C THR A 413 35.78 14.45 -2.35
N LEU A 414 36.33 14.29 -1.14
CA LEU A 414 36.99 15.37 -0.41
C LEU A 414 38.21 15.92 -1.16
N ASN A 415 39.06 15.03 -1.69
CA ASN A 415 40.23 15.40 -2.47
C ASN A 415 39.84 16.23 -3.71
N GLU A 416 38.85 15.76 -4.48
CA GLU A 416 38.35 16.47 -5.66
C GLU A 416 37.82 17.87 -5.32
N ILE A 417 37.03 18.00 -4.25
CA ILE A 417 36.43 19.28 -3.86
C ILE A 417 37.49 20.25 -3.36
N SER A 418 38.49 19.75 -2.60
CA SER A 418 39.61 20.55 -2.14
C SER A 418 40.42 21.11 -3.32
N LEU A 419 40.66 20.31 -4.37
CA LEU A 419 41.40 20.72 -5.57
C LEU A 419 40.60 21.62 -6.52
N ALA A 420 39.29 21.43 -6.61
CA ALA A 420 38.45 22.16 -7.56
C ALA A 420 38.33 23.66 -7.25
N GLY A 421 38.73 24.12 -6.06
CA GLY A 421 38.66 25.53 -5.68
C GLY A 421 37.23 26.10 -5.73
N SER A 422 36.21 25.25 -5.51
CA SER A 422 34.81 25.63 -5.62
C SER A 422 34.49 26.85 -4.76
N ALA A 423 33.64 27.76 -5.29
CA ALA A 423 33.12 28.89 -4.52
C ALA A 423 32.27 28.45 -3.31
N GLN A 424 31.71 27.23 -3.35
CA GLN A 424 30.88 26.65 -2.29
C GLN A 424 31.24 25.18 -2.03
N PRO A 425 32.43 24.91 -1.47
CA PRO A 425 32.97 23.56 -1.33
C PRO A 425 32.13 22.69 -0.40
N LEU A 426 31.55 23.28 0.66
CA LEU A 426 30.70 22.57 1.61
C LEU A 426 29.37 22.11 0.97
N ALA A 427 28.73 22.97 0.17
CA ALA A 427 27.50 22.60 -0.54
C ALA A 427 27.77 21.51 -1.59
N ALA A 428 28.89 21.62 -2.32
CA ALA A 428 29.33 20.59 -3.26
C ALA A 428 29.56 19.24 -2.55
N LEU A 429 30.20 19.25 -1.36
CA LEU A 429 30.44 18.04 -0.57
C LEU A 429 29.14 17.39 -0.14
N LEU A 430 28.25 18.16 0.49
CA LEU A 430 26.98 17.64 0.98
C LEU A 430 26.07 17.15 -0.14
N SER A 431 26.11 17.76 -1.33
CA SER A 431 25.34 17.26 -2.49
C SER A 431 25.84 15.93 -3.03
N ARG A 432 27.15 15.65 -2.98
CA ARG A 432 27.74 14.39 -3.46
C ARG A 432 27.62 13.25 -2.45
N LEU A 433 27.72 13.55 -1.15
CA LEU A 433 27.51 12.60 -0.05
C LEU A 433 26.00 12.35 0.22
N ARG A 434 25.20 12.14 -0.84
CA ARG A 434 23.73 12.07 -0.79
C ARG A 434 23.12 10.70 -0.56
N ARG A 435 23.91 9.63 -0.55
CA ARG A 435 23.36 8.29 -0.39
C ARG A 435 23.10 8.03 1.09
N ALA A 436 21.82 7.92 1.45
CA ALA A 436 21.42 7.42 2.75
C ALA A 436 21.87 5.96 2.86
N ASN A 437 22.37 5.59 4.04
CA ASN A 437 22.59 4.20 4.34
C ASN A 437 21.24 3.58 4.70
N PRO A 438 20.81 2.49 4.04
CA PRO A 438 19.52 1.88 4.33
C PRO A 438 19.47 1.26 5.73
N ASP A 439 20.63 0.97 6.32
CA ASP A 439 20.73 0.21 7.56
C ASP A 439 21.03 1.07 8.80
N ASP A 440 21.55 2.29 8.64
CA ASP A 440 21.91 3.17 9.77
C ASP A 440 21.78 4.66 9.44
N ASP A 441 21.59 5.49 10.46
CA ASP A 441 21.51 6.93 10.30
C ASP A 441 22.88 7.51 9.94
N THR A 442 22.90 8.67 9.29
CA THR A 442 24.16 9.32 8.93
C THR A 442 24.12 10.79 9.26
N CYS A 443 24.96 11.20 10.20
CA CYS A 443 25.23 12.59 10.51
C CYS A 443 26.61 13.01 10.01
N ILE A 444 26.66 14.16 9.34
CA ILE A 444 27.87 14.73 8.77
C ILE A 444 27.96 16.21 9.16
N VAL A 445 29.10 16.62 9.71
CA VAL A 445 29.46 18.02 9.94
C VAL A 445 30.74 18.32 9.19
N ALA A 446 30.63 19.15 8.17
CA ALA A 446 31.77 19.63 7.38
C ALA A 446 32.12 21.06 7.80
N ALA A 447 33.38 21.32 8.13
CA ALA A 447 33.88 22.61 8.59
C ALA A 447 35.04 23.11 7.72
N ARG A 448 35.14 24.42 7.56
CA ARG A 448 36.23 25.10 6.86
C ARG A 448 36.62 26.40 7.56
N PRO A 449 37.92 26.64 7.84
CA PRO A 449 38.39 27.93 8.34
C PRO A 449 38.10 29.05 7.33
N LEU A 450 37.62 30.18 7.83
CA LEU A 450 37.49 31.39 7.03
C LEU A 450 38.83 32.14 7.02
N VAL A 451 39.09 32.88 5.94
CA VAL A 451 40.15 33.90 5.93
C VAL A 451 39.56 35.12 6.63
N ASP A 452 40.27 35.70 7.60
CA ASP A 452 39.83 36.92 8.27
C ASP A 452 39.43 37.98 7.23
N ALA A 453 38.16 38.37 7.24
CA ALA A 453 37.74 39.63 6.67
C ALA A 453 38.19 40.70 7.65
N GLY A 454 39.37 41.28 7.43
CA GLY A 454 39.78 42.49 8.12
C GLY A 454 38.68 43.54 7.95
N THR A 455 38.10 43.98 9.08
CA THR A 455 37.44 45.28 9.27
C THR A 455 36.77 45.89 8.02
N ASP A 456 35.61 45.38 7.60
CA ASP A 456 34.64 46.21 6.87
C ASP A 456 33.59 46.66 7.87
N ASN A 457 33.83 47.86 8.41
CA ASN A 457 32.92 48.60 9.28
C ASN A 457 31.79 49.18 8.42
N PRO A 458 30.52 48.74 8.52
CA PRO A 458 29.45 49.36 7.79
C PRO A 458 28.83 50.45 8.67
N GLY A 459 29.01 51.72 8.28
CA GLY A 459 28.12 52.81 8.71
C GLY A 459 28.79 53.93 9.51
N GLY A 460 29.60 54.75 8.84
CA GLY A 460 29.59 56.19 9.14
C GLY A 460 28.26 56.79 8.69
N PRO A 461 27.70 57.78 9.41
CA PRO A 461 26.39 58.33 9.10
C PRO A 461 26.50 59.24 7.88
N ASP A 462 25.79 58.89 6.79
CA ASP A 462 25.65 59.80 5.66
C ASP A 462 24.43 60.71 5.90
N ASP A 463 24.78 61.95 6.20
CA ASP A 463 23.97 63.15 6.17
C ASP A 463 23.54 63.42 4.72
N ARG A 464 22.23 63.51 4.44
CA ARG A 464 21.60 64.61 3.66
C ARG A 464 20.19 64.29 3.13
N SER A 465 19.33 65.29 3.38
CA SER A 465 18.17 65.77 2.60
C SER A 465 16.82 65.07 2.77
#